data_AF-A0A7C3E204-F1
#
_entry.id   AF-A0A7C3E204-F1
#
_cell.length_a   1.000
_cell.length_b   1.000
_cell.length_c   1.000
_cell.angle_alpha   90.00
_cell.angle_beta   90.00
_cell.angle_gamma   90.00
#
_symmetry.space_group_name_H-M   'P 1'
#
loop_
_entity.id
_entity.type
_entity.pdbx_description
1 polymer ?
#
loop_
_entity_poly.entity_id
_entity_poly.type
_entity_poly.pdbx_seq_one_letter_code
_entity_poly.pdbx_strand_id
1 'polypeptide(L)'
;MRDIVDDQRTAERQRVADEQRAAVAVTAVVLGAFRGLAVDLLWLRLSELQDRGKYLEIAQLAGWITKLEPHCSDIWAFHAWNMAYNISVMLSNHEDRWRWVKSGIDLLCQDGIRYNPDDADLHAEIAWMFQYKVGAFADKAHETYKRRLASDMTRLVGGGRPDYSAILANPSRIEALKREYALDPTLMQKLDQEAGPFDWRLPETLAVYWAWKGLAHAGGRSLASCHRIIYQSMHVMFMRGSLRFEPSTGRYQTGPDLAKYPRVIEAFENAIKACPGDQNILTAFSIFLDRAIILQAGQGRLAEAADALQRLRKLRPDITENDPLAYAETEASRLRQQHSGLLPGLEKPLK
;
A
#
# COMPACT_ATOMS: atom_id res chain seq x y z
N MET A 1 20.29 -26.16 25.15
CA MET A 1 20.48 -24.78 24.62
C MET A 1 19.26 -24.29 23.82
N ARG A 2 18.58 -25.14 23.02
CA ARG A 2 17.26 -24.83 22.45
C ARG A 2 16.17 -24.61 23.51
N ASP A 3 16.12 -25.48 24.52
CA ASP A 3 15.09 -25.38 25.58
C ASP A 3 15.19 -24.09 26.41
N ILE A 4 16.40 -23.58 26.64
CA ILE A 4 16.62 -22.31 27.37
C ILE A 4 16.16 -21.10 26.55
N VAL A 5 16.32 -21.16 25.22
CA VAL A 5 15.90 -20.07 24.32
C VAL A 5 14.38 -20.06 24.14
N ASP A 6 13.74 -21.23 24.09
CA ASP A 6 12.27 -21.34 24.04
C ASP A 6 11.63 -20.94 25.37
N ASP A 7 12.26 -21.25 26.50
CA ASP A 7 11.77 -20.86 27.83
C ASP A 7 11.91 -19.34 28.05
N GLN A 8 13.00 -18.73 27.57
CA GLN A 8 13.16 -17.27 27.58
C GLN A 8 12.14 -16.54 26.68
N ARG A 9 11.86 -17.07 25.49
CA ARG A 9 10.83 -16.52 24.59
C ARG A 9 9.43 -16.66 25.16
N THR A 10 9.15 -17.76 25.87
CA THR A 10 7.86 -17.97 26.54
C THR A 10 7.71 -17.02 27.72
N ALA A 11 8.76 -16.86 28.54
CA ALA A 11 8.78 -15.91 29.65
C ALA A 11 8.66 -14.45 29.19
N GLU A 12 9.29 -14.08 28.07
CA GLU A 12 9.19 -12.74 27.49
C GLU A 12 7.79 -12.46 26.93
N ARG A 13 7.17 -13.44 26.24
CA ARG A 13 5.75 -13.35 25.83
C ARG A 13 4.81 -13.22 27.02
N GLN A 14 5.07 -13.96 28.09
CA GLN A 14 4.28 -13.88 29.33
C GLN A 14 4.40 -12.51 29.97
N ARG A 15 5.63 -11.96 30.07
CA ARG A 15 5.89 -10.61 30.60
C ARG A 15 5.23 -9.52 29.78
N VAL A 16 5.33 -9.58 28.45
CA VAL A 16 4.64 -8.62 27.57
C VAL A 16 3.13 -8.73 27.71
N ALA A 17 2.58 -9.95 27.83
CA ALA A 17 1.16 -10.17 28.07
C ALA A 17 0.71 -9.66 29.45
N ASP A 18 1.54 -9.81 30.49
CA ASP A 18 1.26 -9.35 31.84
C ASP A 18 1.41 -7.83 31.98
N GLU A 19 2.39 -7.21 31.31
CA GLU A 19 2.49 -5.75 31.17
C GLU A 19 1.31 -5.17 30.40
N GLN A 20 0.85 -5.84 29.34
CA GLN A 20 -0.36 -5.46 28.62
C GLN A 20 -1.61 -5.60 29.49
N ARG A 21 -1.77 -6.71 30.22
CA ARG A 21 -2.87 -6.90 31.17
C ARG A 21 -2.82 -5.86 32.27
N ALA A 22 -1.64 -5.51 32.77
CA ALA A 22 -1.47 -4.48 33.79
C ALA A 22 -1.76 -3.08 33.24
N ALA A 23 -1.30 -2.71 32.05
CA ALA A 23 -1.61 -1.42 31.42
C ALA A 23 -3.10 -1.30 31.09
N VAL A 24 -3.72 -2.36 30.55
CA VAL A 24 -5.16 -2.43 30.28
C VAL A 24 -5.95 -2.42 31.59
N ALA A 25 -5.50 -3.13 32.62
CA ALA A 25 -6.14 -3.14 33.94
C ALA A 25 -6.02 -1.79 34.65
N VAL A 26 -4.89 -1.10 34.60
CA VAL A 26 -4.73 0.24 35.18
C VAL A 26 -5.62 1.25 34.46
N THR A 27 -5.74 1.16 33.13
CA THR A 27 -6.64 2.01 32.35
C THR A 27 -8.12 1.67 32.61
N ALA A 28 -8.45 0.39 32.80
CA ALA A 28 -9.79 -0.08 33.16
C ALA A 28 -10.19 0.25 34.61
N VAL A 29 -9.24 0.24 35.54
CA VAL A 29 -9.46 0.46 36.98
C VAL A 29 -9.50 1.95 37.33
N VAL A 30 -8.76 2.82 36.63
CA VAL A 30 -8.74 4.27 36.93
C VAL A 30 -9.91 5.02 36.27
N LEU A 31 -10.45 4.54 35.15
CA LEU A 31 -11.58 5.20 34.46
C LEU A 31 -12.89 4.41 34.45
N GLY A 32 -12.90 3.10 34.73
CA GLY A 32 -14.13 2.30 34.89
C GLY A 32 -15.31 2.70 33.99
N ALA A 33 -16.44 3.06 34.60
CA ALA A 33 -17.65 3.53 33.92
C ALA A 33 -17.53 4.93 33.26
N PHE A 34 -16.49 5.69 33.58
CA PHE A 34 -16.21 7.02 33.02
C PHE A 34 -15.33 6.98 31.76
N ARG A 35 -14.83 5.80 31.36
CA ARG A 35 -14.02 5.64 30.14
C ARG A 35 -14.76 6.13 28.90
N GLY A 36 -16.04 5.78 28.74
CA GLY A 36 -16.87 6.26 27.63
C GLY A 36 -17.04 7.78 27.64
N LEU A 37 -17.34 8.37 28.80
CA LEU A 37 -17.49 9.83 28.95
C LEU A 37 -16.19 10.59 28.69
N ALA A 38 -15.05 10.04 29.13
CA ALA A 38 -13.74 10.61 28.85
C ALA A 38 -13.44 10.58 27.34
N VAL A 39 -13.78 9.48 26.67
CA VAL A 39 -13.62 9.36 25.21
C VAL A 39 -14.55 10.32 24.47
N ASP A 40 -15.83 10.42 24.84
CA ASP A 40 -16.76 11.37 24.25
C ASP A 40 -16.27 12.82 24.40
N LEU A 41 -15.75 13.18 25.57
CA LEU A 41 -15.17 14.51 25.80
C LEU A 41 -13.92 14.75 24.94
N LEU A 42 -13.06 13.75 24.83
CA LEU A 42 -11.88 13.80 23.98
C LEU A 42 -12.27 13.93 22.51
N TRP A 43 -13.32 13.24 22.05
CA TRP A 43 -13.87 13.37 20.70
C TRP A 43 -14.48 14.74 20.43
N LEU A 44 -15.27 15.29 21.36
CA LEU A 44 -15.79 16.67 21.24
C LEU A 44 -14.64 17.67 21.09
N ARG A 45 -13.58 17.51 21.89
CA ARG A 45 -12.39 18.35 21.79
C ARG A 45 -11.64 18.14 20.48
N LEU A 46 -11.51 16.89 20.03
CA LEU A 46 -10.87 16.54 18.77
C LEU A 46 -11.59 17.19 17.58
N SER A 47 -12.92 17.13 17.56
CA SER A 47 -13.77 17.79 16.55
C SER A 47 -13.59 19.31 16.56
N GLU A 48 -13.59 19.95 17.73
CA GLU A 48 -13.33 21.39 17.86
C GLU A 48 -11.94 21.78 17.32
N LEU A 49 -10.91 20.95 17.60
CA LEU A 49 -9.56 21.19 17.09
C LEU A 49 -9.46 20.96 15.59
N GLN A 50 -10.20 20.00 15.05
CA GLN A 50 -10.29 19.74 13.62
C GLN A 50 -10.92 20.93 12.88
N ASP A 51 -12.04 21.45 13.38
CA ASP A 51 -12.71 22.64 12.82
C ASP A 51 -11.79 23.87 12.82
N ARG A 52 -10.88 23.96 13.81
CA ARG A 52 -9.90 25.05 13.95
C ARG A 52 -8.57 24.80 13.24
N GLY A 53 -8.40 23.66 12.57
CA GLY A 53 -7.16 23.31 11.88
C GLY A 53 -5.95 23.10 12.81
N LYS A 54 -6.17 22.77 14.08
CA LYS A 54 -5.13 22.60 15.11
C LYS A 54 -4.57 21.18 15.14
N TYR A 55 -4.03 20.72 14.03
CA TYR A 55 -3.69 19.30 13.84
C TYR A 55 -2.56 18.77 14.73
N LEU A 56 -1.63 19.62 15.20
CA LEU A 56 -0.62 19.20 16.19
C LEU A 56 -1.23 18.87 17.55
N GLU A 57 -2.25 19.61 17.98
CA GLU A 57 -3.00 19.34 19.22
C GLU A 57 -3.83 18.05 19.07
N ILE A 58 -4.40 17.81 17.88
CA ILE A 58 -5.07 16.54 17.54
C ILE A 58 -4.12 15.36 17.71
N ALA A 59 -2.87 15.45 17.22
CA ALA A 59 -1.90 14.37 17.36
C ALA A 59 -1.58 14.00 18.83
N GLN A 60 -1.63 14.96 19.76
CA GLN A 60 -1.43 14.69 21.18
C GLN A 60 -2.64 14.01 21.82
N LEU A 61 -3.86 14.45 21.50
CA LEU A 61 -5.09 13.83 22.00
C LEU A 61 -5.31 12.42 21.42
N ALA A 62 -4.92 12.22 20.17
CA ALA A 62 -4.97 10.95 19.47
C ALA A 62 -4.30 9.80 20.25
N GLY A 63 -3.13 10.07 20.83
CA GLY A 63 -2.39 9.08 21.62
C GLY A 63 -3.10 8.66 22.91
N TRP A 64 -4.02 9.48 23.43
CA TRP A 64 -4.86 9.12 24.58
C TRP A 64 -6.10 8.36 24.13
N ILE A 65 -6.79 8.82 23.09
CA ILE A 65 -8.01 8.18 22.56
C ILE A 65 -7.70 6.73 22.12
N THR A 66 -6.62 6.53 21.36
CA THR A 66 -6.18 5.18 20.93
C THR A 66 -5.90 4.23 22.10
N LYS A 67 -5.32 4.71 23.20
CA LYS A 67 -5.11 3.91 24.42
C LYS A 67 -6.41 3.65 25.18
N LEU A 68 -7.36 4.58 25.10
CA LEU A 68 -8.68 4.47 25.71
C LEU A 68 -9.66 3.66 24.85
N GLU A 69 -9.43 3.41 23.57
CA GLU A 69 -10.28 2.57 22.71
C GLU A 69 -9.43 1.76 21.72
N PRO A 70 -8.57 0.84 22.20
CA PRO A 70 -7.58 0.18 21.35
C PRO A 70 -8.20 -0.77 20.32
N HIS A 71 -9.41 -1.26 20.54
CA HIS A 71 -10.11 -2.18 19.64
C HIS A 71 -11.07 -1.47 18.65
N CYS A 72 -11.08 -0.14 18.63
CA CYS A 72 -11.82 0.63 17.63
C CYS A 72 -10.85 1.00 16.50
N SER A 73 -10.85 0.23 15.41
CA SER A 73 -9.94 0.42 14.26
C SER A 73 -10.10 1.78 13.59
N ASP A 74 -11.33 2.32 13.53
CA ASP A 74 -11.63 3.64 12.95
C ASP A 74 -10.82 4.77 13.63
N ILE A 75 -10.57 4.68 14.94
CA ILE A 75 -9.77 5.66 15.68
C ILE A 75 -8.32 5.66 15.19
N TRP A 76 -7.73 4.47 15.05
CA TRP A 76 -6.37 4.32 14.54
C TRP A 76 -6.27 4.87 13.12
N ALA A 77 -7.20 4.47 12.24
CA ALA A 77 -7.28 4.94 10.86
C ALA A 77 -7.40 6.46 10.77
N PHE A 78 -8.32 7.06 11.53
CA PHE A 78 -8.54 8.50 11.58
C PHE A 78 -7.29 9.27 12.02
N HIS A 79 -6.56 8.79 13.03
CA HIS A 79 -5.37 9.47 13.52
C HIS A 79 -4.19 9.34 12.55
N ALA A 80 -3.97 8.13 12.00
CA ALA A 80 -2.96 7.92 10.96
C ALA A 80 -3.24 8.79 9.74
N TRP A 81 -4.51 8.90 9.35
CA TRP A 81 -4.93 9.76 8.25
C TRP A 81 -4.66 11.23 8.55
N ASN A 82 -5.00 11.74 9.74
CA ASN A 82 -4.68 13.11 10.13
C ASN A 82 -3.17 13.41 10.07
N MET A 83 -2.34 12.50 10.56
CA MET A 83 -0.89 12.65 10.52
C MET A 83 -0.38 12.71 9.08
N ALA A 84 -0.79 11.74 8.26
CA ALA A 84 -0.30 11.62 6.90
C ALA A 84 -0.90 12.64 5.94
N TYR A 85 -2.16 13.05 6.08
CA TYR A 85 -2.83 13.91 5.09
C TYR A 85 -2.98 15.34 5.54
N ASN A 86 -3.30 15.60 6.81
CA ASN A 86 -3.55 16.96 7.30
C ASN A 86 -2.28 17.62 7.84
N ILE A 87 -1.58 16.98 8.77
CA ILE A 87 -0.38 17.57 9.38
C ILE A 87 0.75 17.67 8.35
N SER A 88 1.00 16.59 7.59
CA SER A 88 2.14 16.58 6.66
C SER A 88 2.08 17.71 5.63
N VAL A 89 0.90 18.04 5.08
CA VAL A 89 0.79 19.04 4.01
C VAL A 89 0.95 20.48 4.49
N MET A 90 0.83 20.72 5.79
CA MET A 90 1.10 22.03 6.41
C MET A 90 2.59 22.38 6.42
N LEU A 91 3.46 21.37 6.37
CA LEU A 91 4.89 21.58 6.46
C LEU A 91 5.46 21.93 5.10
N SER A 92 6.38 22.88 5.03
CA SER A 92 7.05 23.25 3.78
C SER A 92 8.18 22.26 3.42
N ASN A 93 8.89 21.74 4.42
CA ASN A 93 9.98 20.79 4.22
C ASN A 93 9.45 19.38 3.91
N HIS A 94 9.81 18.84 2.75
CA HIS A 94 9.38 17.51 2.29
C HIS A 94 9.86 16.34 3.19
N GLU A 95 11.01 16.46 3.85
CA GLU A 95 11.50 15.44 4.79
C GLU A 95 10.68 15.42 6.08
N ASP A 96 10.27 16.59 6.57
CA ASP A 96 9.39 16.65 7.73
C ASP A 96 7.98 16.14 7.38
N ARG A 97 7.51 16.37 6.14
CA ARG A 97 6.29 15.70 5.65
C ARG A 97 6.42 14.19 5.69
N TRP A 98 7.55 13.65 5.18
CA TRP A 98 7.81 12.22 5.19
C TRP A 98 7.76 11.65 6.61
N ARG A 99 8.36 12.34 7.60
CA ARG A 99 8.30 11.92 9.01
C ARG A 99 6.86 11.75 9.48
N TRP A 100 5.97 12.70 9.20
CA TRP A 100 4.55 12.59 9.58
C TRP A 100 3.80 11.51 8.81
N VAL A 101 4.07 11.35 7.51
CA VAL A 101 3.49 10.25 6.71
C VAL A 101 3.92 8.90 7.26
N LYS A 102 5.22 8.72 7.54
CA LYS A 102 5.79 7.51 8.09
C LYS A 102 5.24 7.24 9.50
N SER A 103 5.15 8.24 10.35
CA SER A 103 4.55 8.09 11.69
C SER A 103 3.08 7.68 11.63
N GLY A 104 2.30 8.18 10.66
CA GLY A 104 0.92 7.71 10.45
C GLY A 104 0.85 6.24 10.03
N ILE A 105 1.72 5.83 9.09
CA ILE A 105 1.84 4.42 8.68
C ILE A 105 2.27 3.55 9.87
N ASP A 106 3.24 4.00 10.66
CA ASP A 106 3.76 3.26 11.82
C ASP A 106 2.71 3.11 12.91
N LEU A 107 1.89 4.13 13.14
CA LEU A 107 0.77 4.06 14.07
C LEU A 107 -0.16 2.89 13.71
N LEU A 108 -0.50 2.72 12.43
CA LEU A 108 -1.33 1.60 11.99
C LEU A 108 -0.59 0.27 12.08
N CYS A 109 0.61 0.20 11.50
CA CYS A 109 1.39 -1.03 11.39
C CYS A 109 1.80 -1.61 12.74
N GLN A 110 2.24 -0.77 13.67
CA GLN A 110 2.83 -1.19 14.95
C GLN A 110 1.79 -1.28 16.07
N ASP A 111 0.86 -0.34 16.13
CA ASP A 111 -0.11 -0.27 17.21
C ASP A 111 -1.52 -0.70 16.76
N GLY A 112 -2.05 -0.10 15.69
CA GLY A 112 -3.39 -0.41 15.19
C GLY A 112 -3.59 -1.90 14.90
N ILE A 113 -2.72 -2.51 14.10
CA ILE A 113 -2.75 -3.94 13.75
C ILE A 113 -2.41 -4.82 14.96
N ARG A 114 -1.62 -4.33 15.92
CA ARG A 114 -1.33 -5.10 17.15
C ARG A 114 -2.59 -5.31 17.99
N TYR A 115 -3.47 -4.31 18.07
CA TYR A 115 -4.74 -4.43 18.79
C TYR A 115 -5.89 -4.97 17.93
N ASN A 116 -5.78 -4.87 16.60
CA ASN A 116 -6.80 -5.26 15.63
C ASN A 116 -6.18 -6.13 14.51
N PRO A 117 -5.63 -7.31 14.85
CA PRO A 117 -4.81 -8.09 13.90
C PRO A 117 -5.60 -8.69 12.73
N ASP A 118 -6.91 -8.85 12.89
CA ASP A 118 -7.80 -9.47 11.89
C ASP A 118 -8.71 -8.43 11.20
N ASP A 119 -8.51 -7.12 11.45
CA ASP A 119 -9.32 -6.08 10.85
C ASP A 119 -8.87 -5.79 9.41
N ALA A 120 -9.64 -6.30 8.44
CA ALA A 120 -9.34 -6.15 7.02
C ALA A 120 -9.45 -4.71 6.51
N ASP A 121 -10.29 -3.86 7.11
CA ASP A 121 -10.39 -2.45 6.73
C ASP A 121 -9.10 -1.72 7.16
N LEU A 122 -8.57 -2.01 8.35
CA LEU A 122 -7.29 -1.44 8.80
C LEU A 122 -6.11 -1.85 7.92
N HIS A 123 -6.09 -3.11 7.44
CA HIS A 123 -5.12 -3.56 6.44
C HIS A 123 -5.26 -2.80 5.12
N ALA A 124 -6.49 -2.60 4.65
CA ALA A 124 -6.78 -1.83 3.45
C ALA A 124 -6.36 -0.36 3.59
N GLU A 125 -6.52 0.24 4.77
CA GLU A 125 -6.08 1.62 5.05
C GLU A 125 -4.55 1.76 4.97
N ILE A 126 -3.79 0.83 5.58
CA ILE A 126 -2.32 0.81 5.43
C ILE A 126 -1.93 0.69 3.96
N ALA A 127 -2.58 -0.24 3.25
CA ALA A 127 -2.33 -0.46 1.83
C ALA A 127 -2.63 0.79 0.99
N TRP A 128 -3.71 1.50 1.31
CA TRP A 128 -4.10 2.76 0.67
C TRP A 128 -3.10 3.87 0.94
N MET A 129 -2.53 3.98 2.15
CA MET A 129 -1.48 4.96 2.44
C MET A 129 -0.25 4.72 1.56
N PHE A 130 0.20 3.47 1.39
CA PHE A 130 1.30 3.17 0.48
C PHE A 130 0.94 3.45 -0.98
N GLN A 131 -0.24 3.05 -1.44
CA GLN A 131 -0.65 3.24 -2.83
C GLN A 131 -0.84 4.72 -3.18
N TYR A 132 -1.66 5.43 -2.39
CA TYR A 132 -2.12 6.77 -2.72
C TYR A 132 -1.21 7.85 -2.14
N LYS A 133 -0.92 7.83 -0.84
CA LYS A 133 -0.12 8.90 -0.21
C LYS A 133 1.34 8.85 -0.65
N VAL A 134 1.93 7.65 -0.69
CA VAL A 134 3.34 7.46 -1.05
C VAL A 134 3.51 7.22 -2.55
N GLY A 135 2.72 6.32 -3.14
CA GLY A 135 2.86 5.85 -4.52
C GLY A 135 2.32 6.79 -5.59
N ALA A 136 1.23 7.52 -5.34
CA ALA A 136 0.62 8.39 -6.35
C ALA A 136 1.42 9.70 -6.56
N PHE A 137 0.85 10.59 -7.37
CA PHE A 137 1.46 11.89 -7.72
C PHE A 137 0.71 13.09 -7.10
N ALA A 138 -0.29 12.84 -6.27
CA ALA A 138 -1.18 13.88 -5.74
C ALA A 138 -0.47 14.83 -4.75
N ASP A 139 0.52 14.34 -3.98
CA ASP A 139 1.30 15.16 -3.05
C ASP A 139 2.58 15.67 -3.71
N LYS A 140 2.84 16.98 -3.67
CA LYS A 140 4.07 17.61 -4.20
C LYS A 140 5.37 17.01 -3.64
N ALA A 141 5.33 16.39 -2.47
CA ALA A 141 6.48 15.74 -1.84
C ALA A 141 6.59 14.23 -2.15
N HIS A 142 5.75 13.67 -3.02
CA HIS A 142 5.69 12.22 -3.29
C HIS A 142 7.06 11.61 -3.69
N GLU A 143 7.91 12.35 -4.41
CA GLU A 143 9.23 11.86 -4.81
C GLU A 143 10.15 11.66 -3.61
N THR A 144 10.03 12.51 -2.60
CA THR A 144 10.78 12.36 -1.35
C THR A 144 10.32 11.11 -0.61
N TYR A 145 9.01 10.87 -0.55
CA TYR A 145 8.44 9.69 0.11
C TYR A 145 8.92 8.39 -0.56
N LYS A 146 8.85 8.34 -1.89
CA LYS A 146 9.32 7.20 -2.70
C LYS A 146 10.81 6.93 -2.50
N ARG A 147 11.65 7.98 -2.50
CA ARG A 147 13.10 7.85 -2.27
C ARG A 147 13.43 7.38 -0.87
N ARG A 148 12.74 7.89 0.15
CA ARG A 148 12.96 7.45 1.54
C ARG A 148 12.53 6.01 1.74
N LEU A 149 11.35 5.64 1.26
CA LEU A 149 10.91 4.25 1.28
C LEU A 149 11.91 3.34 0.55
N ALA A 150 12.35 3.69 -0.65
CA ALA A 150 13.30 2.87 -1.40
C ALA A 150 14.66 2.75 -0.70
N SER A 151 15.12 3.80 -0.02
CA SER A 151 16.33 3.79 0.79
C SER A 151 16.20 2.84 1.99
N ASP A 152 15.10 2.94 2.72
CA ASP A 152 14.83 2.08 3.87
C ASP A 152 14.71 0.62 3.46
N MET A 153 13.95 0.33 2.41
CA MET A 153 13.79 -1.02 1.89
C MET A 153 15.09 -1.57 1.32
N THR A 154 15.91 -0.76 0.63
CA THR A 154 17.24 -1.21 0.18
C THR A 154 18.11 -1.64 1.35
N ARG A 155 18.10 -0.88 2.45
CA ARG A 155 18.84 -1.24 3.69
C ARG A 155 18.29 -2.51 4.33
N LEU A 156 16.97 -2.68 4.36
CA LEU A 156 16.31 -3.79 5.04
C LEU A 156 16.40 -5.10 4.26
N VAL A 157 16.20 -5.08 2.93
CA VAL A 157 16.11 -6.29 2.10
C VAL A 157 17.28 -6.49 1.14
N GLY A 158 18.24 -5.55 1.09
CA GLY A 158 19.46 -5.67 0.28
C GLY A 158 19.31 -5.29 -1.19
N GLY A 159 18.16 -4.74 -1.61
CA GLY A 159 17.92 -4.34 -3.00
C GLY A 159 16.44 -4.39 -3.37
N GLY A 160 16.14 -4.46 -4.67
CA GLY A 160 14.75 -4.62 -5.13
C GLY A 160 14.21 -6.04 -4.93
N ARG A 161 15.08 -7.04 -5.10
CA ARG A 161 14.77 -8.46 -4.90
C ARG A 161 15.39 -8.94 -3.59
N PRO A 162 14.60 -9.29 -2.57
CA PRO A 162 15.11 -9.81 -1.32
C PRO A 162 15.78 -11.18 -1.51
N ASP A 163 16.94 -11.39 -0.88
CA ASP A 163 17.44 -12.74 -0.60
C ASP A 163 16.76 -13.26 0.67
N TYR A 164 15.65 -13.96 0.49
CA TYR A 164 14.88 -14.49 1.60
C TYR A 164 15.67 -15.48 2.46
N SER A 165 16.57 -16.26 1.87
CA SER A 165 17.38 -17.22 2.62
C SER A 165 18.32 -16.50 3.60
N ALA A 166 18.99 -15.44 3.13
CA ALA A 166 19.84 -14.60 3.96
C ALA A 166 19.06 -13.79 5.00
N ILE A 167 17.86 -13.29 4.65
CA ILE A 167 16.99 -12.57 5.58
C ILE A 167 16.51 -13.49 6.70
N LEU A 168 15.98 -14.68 6.36
CA LEU A 168 15.44 -15.63 7.34
C LEU A 168 16.54 -16.23 8.24
N ALA A 169 17.78 -16.29 7.76
CA ALA A 169 18.95 -16.68 8.56
C ALA A 169 19.45 -15.58 9.51
N ASN A 170 18.94 -14.34 9.42
CA ASN A 170 19.42 -13.19 10.20
C ASN A 170 18.30 -12.62 11.10
N PRO A 171 18.23 -13.04 12.39
CA PRO A 171 17.21 -12.57 13.32
C PRO A 171 17.13 -11.04 13.47
N SER A 172 18.27 -10.34 13.48
CA SER A 172 18.27 -8.87 13.60
C SER A 172 17.63 -8.18 12.39
N ARG A 173 17.75 -8.77 11.19
CA ARG A 173 17.11 -8.26 9.98
C ARG A 173 15.61 -8.54 9.98
N ILE A 174 15.19 -9.70 10.47
CA ILE A 174 13.76 -10.02 10.68
C ILE A 174 13.13 -9.00 11.65
N GLU A 175 13.78 -8.76 12.79
CA GLU A 175 13.26 -7.81 13.78
C GLU A 175 13.28 -6.36 13.26
N ALA A 176 14.25 -5.98 12.43
CA ALA A 176 14.23 -4.67 11.76
C ALA A 176 13.05 -4.52 10.79
N LEU A 177 12.74 -5.53 9.97
CA LEU A 177 11.58 -5.53 9.06
C LEU A 177 10.25 -5.40 9.81
N LYS A 178 10.10 -6.16 10.91
CA LYS A 178 8.91 -6.08 11.77
C LYS A 178 8.78 -4.72 12.45
N ARG A 179 9.86 -4.21 13.05
CA ARG A 179 9.82 -2.94 13.78
C ARG A 179 9.60 -1.73 12.88
N GLU A 180 10.19 -1.73 11.68
CA GLU A 180 10.19 -0.53 10.84
C GLU A 180 9.02 -0.49 9.86
N TYR A 181 8.47 -1.63 9.45
CA TYR A 181 7.37 -1.70 8.48
C TYR A 181 6.33 -2.79 8.79
N ALA A 182 6.42 -3.48 9.93
CA ALA A 182 5.58 -4.63 10.29
C ALA A 182 5.53 -5.71 9.19
N LEU A 183 6.64 -5.89 8.48
CA LEU A 183 6.77 -6.89 7.44
C LEU A 183 7.26 -8.22 8.03
N ASP A 184 6.56 -9.30 7.68
CA ASP A 184 6.99 -10.67 7.94
C ASP A 184 7.71 -11.21 6.68
N PRO A 185 9.03 -11.49 6.75
CA PRO A 185 9.78 -11.98 5.60
C PRO A 185 9.29 -13.32 5.04
N THR A 186 8.63 -14.15 5.85
CA THR A 186 8.00 -15.40 5.38
C THR A 186 6.79 -15.08 4.51
N LEU A 187 5.98 -14.11 4.93
CA LEU A 187 4.82 -13.66 4.18
C LEU A 187 5.23 -12.91 2.90
N MET A 188 6.30 -12.11 2.98
CA MET A 188 6.92 -11.47 1.81
C MET A 188 7.35 -12.52 0.77
N GLN A 189 8.03 -13.58 1.20
CA GLN A 189 8.47 -14.67 0.33
C GLN A 189 7.28 -15.37 -0.34
N LYS A 190 6.24 -15.69 0.43
CA LYS A 190 5.02 -16.32 -0.07
C LYS A 190 4.34 -15.43 -1.12
N LEU A 191 4.22 -14.13 -0.85
CA LEU A 191 3.64 -13.18 -1.78
C LEU A 191 4.45 -13.09 -3.09
N ASP A 192 5.78 -13.09 -3.01
CA ASP A 192 6.64 -13.08 -4.19
C ASP A 192 6.49 -14.36 -5.05
N GLN A 193 6.28 -15.51 -4.41
CA GLN A 193 6.03 -16.78 -5.11
C GLN A 193 4.66 -16.78 -5.79
N GLU A 194 3.63 -16.28 -5.12
CA GLU A 194 2.25 -16.33 -5.61
C GLU A 194 1.94 -15.25 -6.65
N ALA A 195 2.35 -14.01 -6.42
CA ALA A 195 1.95 -12.87 -7.24
C ALA A 195 3.14 -12.05 -7.81
N GLY A 196 4.35 -12.32 -7.34
CA GLY A 196 5.55 -11.61 -7.74
C GLY A 196 6.21 -12.16 -9.01
N PRO A 197 7.52 -11.92 -9.17
CA PRO A 197 8.40 -11.27 -8.21
C PRO A 197 8.17 -9.75 -8.14
N PHE A 198 8.28 -9.14 -6.96
CA PHE A 198 8.14 -7.69 -6.70
C PHE A 198 9.46 -6.95 -6.43
N ASP A 199 9.49 -5.66 -6.74
CA ASP A 199 10.56 -4.78 -6.29
C ASP A 199 10.12 -4.12 -4.99
N TRP A 200 10.62 -4.63 -3.85
CA TRP A 200 10.17 -4.26 -2.51
C TRP A 200 10.51 -2.82 -2.12
N ARG A 201 11.20 -2.07 -2.98
CA ARG A 201 11.46 -0.64 -2.82
C ARG A 201 10.31 0.22 -3.36
N LEU A 202 9.35 -0.37 -4.08
CA LEU A 202 8.19 0.33 -4.61
C LEU A 202 7.06 0.42 -3.57
N PRO A 203 6.41 1.58 -3.40
CA PRO A 203 5.23 1.71 -2.55
C PRO A 203 4.11 0.75 -2.93
N GLU A 204 3.93 0.51 -4.23
CA GLU A 204 2.90 -0.39 -4.75
C GLU A 204 3.09 -1.84 -4.28
N THR A 205 4.34 -2.29 -4.04
CA THR A 205 4.57 -3.63 -3.48
C THR A 205 4.11 -3.73 -2.03
N LEU A 206 4.34 -2.68 -1.23
CA LEU A 206 3.87 -2.64 0.16
C LEU A 206 2.35 -2.52 0.22
N ALA A 207 1.74 -1.77 -0.71
CA ALA A 207 0.29 -1.74 -0.86
C ALA A 207 -0.29 -3.13 -1.16
N VAL A 208 0.30 -3.87 -2.10
CA VAL A 208 -0.11 -5.25 -2.39
C VAL A 208 0.06 -6.14 -1.16
N TYR A 209 1.19 -6.05 -0.44
CA TYR A 209 1.42 -6.86 0.76
C TYR A 209 0.34 -6.67 1.82
N TRP A 210 0.02 -5.42 2.16
CA TRP A 210 -0.97 -5.13 3.20
C TRP A 210 -2.39 -5.49 2.77
N ALA A 211 -2.78 -5.17 1.54
CA ALA A 211 -4.09 -5.56 1.03
C ALA A 211 -4.24 -7.08 0.92
N TRP A 212 -3.20 -7.79 0.47
CA TRP A 212 -3.20 -9.24 0.36
C TRP A 212 -3.24 -9.92 1.72
N LYS A 213 -2.54 -9.39 2.73
CA LYS A 213 -2.66 -9.83 4.12
C LYS A 213 -4.08 -9.64 4.66
N GLY A 214 -4.71 -8.51 4.35
CA GLY A 214 -6.10 -8.22 4.74
C GLY A 214 -7.13 -9.17 4.14
N LEU A 215 -6.89 -9.74 2.94
CA LEU A 215 -7.82 -10.65 2.28
C LEU A 215 -8.21 -11.87 3.13
N ALA A 216 -7.32 -12.34 4.02
CA ALA A 216 -7.59 -13.50 4.88
C ALA A 216 -8.77 -13.29 5.83
N HIS A 217 -9.11 -12.04 6.14
CA HIS A 217 -10.17 -11.65 7.07
C HIS A 217 -11.23 -10.76 6.41
N ALA A 218 -11.11 -10.51 5.11
CA ALA A 218 -11.92 -9.52 4.41
C ALA A 218 -13.31 -10.07 4.04
N GLY A 219 -14.32 -9.20 4.13
CA GLY A 219 -15.69 -9.48 3.74
C GLY A 219 -16.40 -8.22 3.26
N GLY A 220 -17.42 -8.37 2.40
CA GLY A 220 -18.20 -7.24 1.88
C GLY A 220 -17.32 -6.11 1.32
N ARG A 221 -17.38 -4.93 1.95
CA ARG A 221 -16.65 -3.72 1.51
C ARG A 221 -15.13 -3.85 1.62
N SER A 222 -14.62 -4.47 2.66
CA SER A 222 -13.16 -4.61 2.88
C SER A 222 -12.54 -5.55 1.85
N LEU A 223 -13.28 -6.58 1.44
CA LEU A 223 -12.89 -7.51 0.37
C LEU A 223 -12.73 -6.78 -0.97
N ALA A 224 -13.74 -6.00 -1.38
CA ALA A 224 -13.68 -5.20 -2.58
C ALA A 224 -12.55 -4.16 -2.54
N SER A 225 -12.32 -3.54 -1.37
CA SER A 225 -11.26 -2.56 -1.17
C SER A 225 -9.86 -3.18 -1.30
N CYS A 226 -9.62 -4.34 -0.67
CA CYS A 226 -8.34 -5.04 -0.78
C CYS A 226 -8.05 -5.45 -2.23
N HIS A 227 -9.01 -6.08 -2.92
CA HIS A 227 -8.84 -6.45 -4.32
C HIS A 227 -8.57 -5.24 -5.22
N ARG A 228 -9.26 -4.12 -4.98
CA ARG A 228 -9.03 -2.86 -5.70
C ARG A 228 -7.62 -2.34 -5.54
N ILE A 229 -7.12 -2.30 -4.31
CA ILE A 229 -5.75 -1.85 -4.05
C ILE A 229 -4.74 -2.78 -4.75
N ILE A 230 -4.98 -4.09 -4.74
CA ILE A 230 -4.10 -5.06 -5.41
C ILE A 230 -4.08 -4.81 -6.92
N TYR A 231 -5.20 -4.89 -7.64
CA TYR A 231 -5.17 -4.78 -9.10
C TYR A 231 -4.70 -3.39 -9.57
N GLN A 232 -5.01 -2.31 -8.82
CA GLN A 232 -4.54 -0.97 -9.16
C GLN A 232 -3.03 -0.84 -8.96
N SER A 233 -2.48 -1.40 -7.88
CA SER A 233 -1.03 -1.41 -7.62
C SER A 233 -0.30 -2.26 -8.67
N MET A 234 -0.86 -3.40 -9.05
CA MET A 234 -0.34 -4.27 -10.11
C MET A 234 -0.32 -3.57 -11.48
N HIS A 235 -1.42 -2.93 -11.87
CA HIS A 235 -1.50 -2.09 -13.06
C HIS A 235 -0.41 -1.01 -13.03
N VAL A 236 -0.30 -0.27 -11.94
CA VAL A 236 0.74 0.76 -11.80
C VAL A 236 2.15 0.17 -11.96
N MET A 237 2.44 -0.98 -11.37
CA MET A 237 3.74 -1.64 -11.53
C MET A 237 3.99 -2.16 -12.95
N PHE A 238 2.95 -2.48 -13.72
CA PHE A 238 3.12 -2.75 -15.14
C PHE A 238 3.56 -1.48 -15.91
N MET A 239 2.96 -0.34 -15.60
CA MET A 239 3.28 0.94 -16.24
C MET A 239 4.62 1.53 -15.78
N ARG A 240 4.99 1.35 -14.51
CA ARG A 240 6.13 2.03 -13.87
C ARG A 240 6.84 1.22 -12.78
N GLY A 241 6.85 -0.10 -12.86
CA GLY A 241 7.39 -0.98 -11.82
C GLY A 241 8.83 -1.46 -12.01
N SER A 242 9.55 -1.05 -13.06
CA SER A 242 11.00 -1.20 -13.09
C SER A 242 11.65 -0.01 -12.38
N LEU A 243 12.53 -0.25 -11.40
CA LEU A 243 13.13 0.80 -10.59
C LEU A 243 14.66 0.82 -10.70
N ARG A 244 15.19 1.96 -11.16
CA ARG A 244 16.61 2.32 -11.03
C ARG A 244 16.74 3.33 -9.89
N PHE A 245 17.29 2.86 -8.78
CA PHE A 245 17.48 3.66 -7.58
C PHE A 245 18.95 3.67 -7.15
N GLU A 246 19.49 4.86 -6.92
CA GLU A 246 20.86 5.07 -6.43
C GLU A 246 20.80 5.92 -5.15
N PRO A 247 20.99 5.30 -3.96
CA PRO A 247 20.81 6.00 -2.68
C PRO A 247 21.76 7.18 -2.48
N SER A 248 23.00 7.10 -2.99
CA SER A 248 24.03 8.14 -2.80
C SER A 248 23.69 9.45 -3.49
N THR A 249 23.08 9.38 -4.67
CA THR A 249 22.67 10.55 -5.47
C THR A 249 21.19 10.90 -5.29
N GLY A 250 20.42 10.00 -4.68
CA GLY A 250 18.97 10.10 -4.58
C GLY A 250 18.26 9.97 -5.93
N ARG A 251 18.91 9.41 -6.96
CA ARG A 251 18.28 9.16 -8.26
C ARG A 251 17.22 8.06 -8.11
N TYR A 252 15.98 8.36 -8.47
CA TYR A 252 14.85 7.45 -8.47
C TYR A 252 14.14 7.53 -9.81
N GLN A 253 14.29 6.51 -10.64
CA GLN A 253 13.71 6.47 -11.98
C GLN A 253 12.90 5.19 -12.15
N THR A 254 11.64 5.36 -12.53
CA THR A 254 10.74 4.25 -12.83
C THR A 254 10.51 4.11 -14.33
N GLY A 255 10.31 2.88 -14.78
CA GLY A 255 9.92 2.57 -16.15
C GLY A 255 8.92 1.41 -16.19
N PRO A 256 8.38 1.07 -17.37
CA PRO A 256 7.47 -0.05 -17.51
C PRO A 256 8.12 -1.37 -17.10
N ASP A 257 7.31 -2.30 -16.60
CA ASP A 257 7.68 -3.69 -16.37
C ASP A 257 6.64 -4.59 -17.02
N LEU A 258 6.78 -4.78 -18.34
CA LEU A 258 5.80 -5.51 -19.14
C LEU A 258 5.75 -7.00 -18.80
N ALA A 259 6.78 -7.54 -18.15
CA ALA A 259 6.78 -8.94 -17.69
C ALA A 259 5.71 -9.19 -16.62
N LYS A 260 5.18 -8.14 -15.97
CA LYS A 260 4.08 -8.27 -15.01
C LYS A 260 2.73 -8.55 -15.67
N TYR A 261 2.59 -8.44 -16.98
CA TYR A 261 1.30 -8.56 -17.68
C TYR A 261 0.44 -9.75 -17.20
N PRO A 262 0.93 -11.00 -17.16
CA PRO A 262 0.12 -12.14 -16.70
C PRO A 262 -0.36 -11.99 -15.25
N ARG A 263 0.48 -11.42 -14.37
CA ARG A 263 0.13 -11.20 -12.95
C ARG A 263 -0.88 -10.07 -12.76
N VAL A 264 -0.88 -9.06 -13.63
CA VAL A 264 -1.93 -8.03 -13.61
C VAL A 264 -3.26 -8.62 -14.07
N ILE A 265 -3.25 -9.42 -15.14
CA ILE A 265 -4.45 -10.15 -15.60
C ILE A 265 -5.02 -11.00 -14.46
N GLU A 266 -4.18 -11.81 -13.82
CA GLU A 266 -4.57 -12.66 -12.69
C GLU A 266 -5.17 -11.84 -11.53
N ALA A 267 -4.59 -10.69 -11.19
CA ALA A 267 -5.12 -9.80 -10.16
C ALA A 267 -6.53 -9.28 -10.49
N PHE A 268 -6.79 -8.91 -11.74
CA PHE A 268 -8.13 -8.51 -12.20
C PHE A 268 -9.11 -9.68 -12.21
N GLU A 269 -8.71 -10.84 -12.72
CA GLU A 269 -9.56 -12.04 -12.75
C GLU A 269 -9.95 -12.50 -11.35
N ASN A 270 -9.01 -12.48 -10.41
CA ASN A 270 -9.27 -12.77 -9.00
C ASN A 270 -10.26 -11.77 -8.38
N ALA A 271 -10.12 -10.48 -8.69
CA ALA A 271 -11.04 -9.44 -8.22
C ALA A 271 -12.45 -9.61 -8.81
N ILE A 272 -12.58 -9.91 -10.11
CA ILE A 272 -13.87 -10.18 -10.76
C ILE A 272 -14.55 -11.40 -10.15
N LYS A 273 -13.78 -12.46 -9.86
CA LYS A 273 -14.28 -13.67 -9.23
C LYS A 273 -14.76 -13.41 -7.79
N ALA A 274 -14.00 -12.63 -7.02
CA ALA A 274 -14.31 -12.32 -5.63
C ALA A 274 -15.46 -11.30 -5.48
N CYS A 275 -15.64 -10.41 -6.46
CA CYS A 275 -16.64 -9.35 -6.45
C CYS A 275 -17.47 -9.38 -7.75
N PRO A 276 -18.30 -10.43 -7.96
CA PRO A 276 -19.04 -10.60 -9.20
C PRO A 276 -20.03 -9.46 -9.43
N GLY A 277 -20.03 -8.91 -10.64
CA GLY A 277 -20.93 -7.82 -11.05
C GLY A 277 -20.45 -6.40 -10.71
N ASP A 278 -19.28 -6.22 -10.10
CA ASP A 278 -18.72 -4.88 -9.85
C ASP A 278 -18.21 -4.24 -11.16
N GLN A 279 -19.00 -3.29 -11.69
CA GLN A 279 -18.69 -2.56 -12.91
C GLN A 279 -17.43 -1.69 -12.82
N ASN A 280 -17.03 -1.28 -11.62
CA ASN A 280 -15.80 -0.49 -11.46
C ASN A 280 -14.57 -1.34 -11.78
N ILE A 281 -14.60 -2.64 -11.44
CA ILE A 281 -13.51 -3.57 -11.75
C ILE A 281 -13.42 -3.78 -13.25
N LEU A 282 -14.56 -4.01 -13.93
CA LEU A 282 -14.59 -4.20 -15.38
C LEU A 282 -14.13 -2.95 -16.13
N THR A 283 -14.54 -1.77 -15.67
CA THR A 283 -14.08 -0.48 -16.21
C THR A 283 -12.57 -0.34 -16.03
N ALA A 284 -12.05 -0.54 -14.82
CA ALA A 284 -10.61 -0.48 -14.55
C ALA A 284 -9.82 -1.50 -15.36
N PHE A 285 -10.39 -2.70 -15.58
CA PHE A 285 -9.76 -3.74 -16.37
C PHE A 285 -9.67 -3.35 -17.85
N SER A 286 -10.73 -2.78 -18.42
CA SER A 286 -10.69 -2.27 -19.81
C SER A 286 -9.63 -1.17 -19.99
N ILE A 287 -9.51 -0.24 -19.03
CA ILE A 287 -8.48 0.82 -19.04
C ILE A 287 -7.07 0.22 -18.97
N PHE A 288 -6.88 -0.81 -18.16
CA PHE A 288 -5.60 -1.52 -18.10
C PHE A 288 -5.27 -2.17 -19.44
N LEU A 289 -6.23 -2.89 -20.06
CA LEU A 289 -6.02 -3.56 -21.34
C LEU A 289 -5.68 -2.57 -22.45
N ASP A 290 -6.34 -1.41 -22.51
CA ASP A 290 -5.97 -0.32 -23.44
C ASP A 290 -4.49 0.05 -23.32
N ARG A 291 -4.04 0.30 -22.10
CA ARG A 291 -2.65 0.67 -21.82
C ARG A 291 -1.68 -0.48 -22.10
N ALA A 292 -2.09 -1.71 -21.83
CA ALA A 292 -1.30 -2.90 -22.09
C ALA A 292 -1.05 -3.08 -23.59
N ILE A 293 -2.09 -2.93 -24.42
CA ILE A 293 -1.97 -3.02 -25.88
C ILE A 293 -0.99 -1.97 -26.40
N ILE A 294 -1.13 -0.71 -25.99
CA ILE A 294 -0.24 0.39 -26.41
C ILE A 294 1.22 0.12 -26.03
N LEU A 295 1.48 -0.21 -24.76
CA LEU A 295 2.85 -0.41 -24.28
C LEU A 295 3.51 -1.66 -24.86
N GLN A 296 2.76 -2.74 -25.03
CA GLN A 296 3.29 -3.99 -25.59
C GLN A 296 3.54 -3.88 -27.08
N ALA A 297 2.57 -3.35 -27.86
CA ALA A 297 2.75 -3.11 -29.29
C ALA A 297 3.93 -2.18 -29.55
N GLY A 298 4.07 -1.10 -28.76
CA GLY A 298 5.19 -0.16 -28.88
C GLY A 298 6.56 -0.75 -28.51
N GLN A 299 6.63 -1.93 -27.88
CA GLN A 299 7.87 -2.68 -27.63
C GLN A 299 7.99 -3.93 -28.52
N GLY A 300 7.15 -4.07 -29.55
CA GLY A 300 7.15 -5.23 -30.46
C GLY A 300 6.60 -6.53 -29.85
N ARG A 301 5.96 -6.48 -28.67
CA ARG A 301 5.33 -7.63 -28.00
C ARG A 301 3.92 -7.89 -28.53
N LEU A 302 3.84 -8.22 -29.82
CA LEU A 302 2.56 -8.30 -30.55
C LEU A 302 1.67 -9.46 -30.07
N ALA A 303 2.25 -10.55 -29.56
CA ALA A 303 1.48 -11.69 -29.05
C ALA A 303 0.70 -11.31 -27.78
N GLU A 304 1.35 -10.67 -26.82
CA GLU A 304 0.69 -10.20 -25.60
C GLU A 304 -0.29 -9.06 -25.91
N ALA A 305 0.04 -8.17 -26.85
CA ALA A 305 -0.86 -7.11 -27.28
C ALA A 305 -2.14 -7.68 -27.93
N ALA A 306 -2.01 -8.75 -28.71
CA ALA A 306 -3.15 -9.46 -29.29
C ALA A 306 -4.02 -10.14 -28.22
N ASP A 307 -3.42 -10.78 -27.22
CA ASP A 307 -4.16 -11.35 -26.07
C ASP A 307 -4.93 -10.25 -25.31
N ALA A 308 -4.29 -9.11 -25.05
CA ALA A 308 -4.92 -7.98 -24.39
C ALA A 308 -6.10 -7.42 -25.20
N LEU A 309 -5.94 -7.28 -26.53
CA LEU A 309 -7.02 -6.84 -27.43
C LEU A 309 -8.17 -7.84 -27.47
N GLN A 310 -7.88 -9.14 -27.51
CA GLN A 310 -8.92 -10.17 -27.47
C GLN A 310 -9.73 -10.10 -26.17
N ARG A 311 -9.08 -9.92 -25.03
CA ARG A 311 -9.74 -9.74 -23.73
C ARG A 311 -10.57 -8.47 -23.69
N LEU A 312 -10.02 -7.37 -24.23
CA LEU A 312 -10.68 -6.08 -24.27
C LEU A 312 -11.98 -6.14 -25.08
N ARG A 313 -11.97 -6.82 -26.23
CA ARG A 313 -13.16 -6.99 -27.08
C ARG A 313 -14.25 -7.84 -26.43
N LYS A 314 -13.90 -8.74 -25.51
CA LYS A 314 -14.90 -9.46 -24.70
C LYS A 314 -15.60 -8.52 -23.72
N LEU A 315 -14.88 -7.53 -23.18
CA LEU A 315 -15.44 -6.52 -22.26
C LEU A 315 -16.16 -5.39 -23.00
N ARG A 316 -15.67 -5.02 -24.18
CA ARG A 316 -16.16 -3.94 -25.05
C ARG A 316 -16.37 -4.46 -26.48
N PRO A 317 -17.52 -5.13 -26.74
CA PRO A 317 -17.82 -5.74 -28.05
C PRO A 317 -17.99 -4.75 -29.20
N ASP A 318 -18.11 -3.45 -28.89
CA ASP A 318 -18.12 -2.35 -29.85
C ASP A 318 -16.77 -2.17 -30.57
N ILE A 319 -15.68 -2.72 -30.03
CA ILE A 319 -14.36 -2.69 -30.66
C ILE A 319 -14.27 -3.76 -31.76
N THR A 320 -14.23 -3.29 -33.01
CA THR A 320 -14.14 -4.13 -34.22
C THR A 320 -12.72 -4.38 -34.69
N GLU A 321 -11.76 -3.52 -34.31
CA GLU A 321 -10.35 -3.68 -34.66
C GLU A 321 -9.79 -5.00 -34.11
N ASN A 322 -9.06 -5.71 -34.96
CA ASN A 322 -8.45 -7.01 -34.68
C ASN A 322 -6.92 -6.97 -34.69
N ASP A 323 -6.33 -5.95 -35.32
CA ASP A 323 -4.89 -5.74 -35.34
C ASP A 323 -4.45 -4.95 -34.09
N PRO A 324 -3.65 -5.55 -33.19
CA PRO A 324 -3.18 -4.86 -31.99
C PRO A 324 -2.31 -3.63 -32.30
N LEU A 325 -1.59 -3.59 -33.42
CA LEU A 325 -0.77 -2.44 -33.78
C LEU A 325 -1.64 -1.26 -34.23
N ALA A 326 -2.56 -1.50 -35.16
CA ALA A 326 -3.52 -0.50 -35.61
C ALA A 326 -4.38 0.07 -34.46
N TYR A 327 -4.81 -0.81 -33.54
CA TYR A 327 -5.50 -0.40 -32.32
C TYR A 327 -4.62 0.51 -31.46
N ALA A 328 -3.39 0.08 -31.17
CA ALA A 328 -2.44 0.83 -30.35
C ALA A 328 -2.14 2.22 -30.92
N GLU A 329 -1.94 2.35 -32.23
CA GLU A 329 -1.66 3.63 -32.90
C GLU A 329 -2.83 4.61 -32.79
N THR A 330 -4.04 4.11 -33.06
CA THR A 330 -5.28 4.90 -32.97
C THR A 330 -5.50 5.37 -31.54
N GLU A 331 -5.37 4.47 -30.59
CA GLU A 331 -5.64 4.75 -29.18
C GLU A 331 -4.58 5.65 -28.55
N ALA A 332 -3.29 5.42 -28.87
CA ALA A 332 -2.22 6.32 -28.44
C ALA A 332 -2.40 7.74 -29.00
N SER A 333 -2.87 7.86 -30.25
CA SER A 333 -3.18 9.15 -30.86
C SER A 333 -4.35 9.86 -30.16
N ARG A 334 -5.42 9.11 -29.83
CA ARG A 334 -6.56 9.61 -29.05
C ARG A 334 -6.12 10.14 -27.68
N LEU A 335 -5.30 9.37 -26.96
CA LEU A 335 -4.81 9.78 -25.64
C LEU A 335 -3.90 11.01 -25.70
N ARG A 336 -3.04 11.13 -26.71
CA ARG A 336 -2.21 12.35 -26.91
C ARG A 336 -3.06 13.59 -27.14
N GLN A 337 -4.16 13.47 -27.89
CA GLN A 337 -5.08 14.58 -28.14
C GLN A 337 -5.87 14.98 -26.88
N GLN A 338 -6.23 14.01 -26.03
CA GLN A 338 -6.93 14.26 -24.77
C GLN A 338 -6.01 14.78 -23.65
N HIS A 339 -4.72 14.40 -23.66
CA HIS A 339 -3.78 14.66 -22.57
C HIS A 339 -2.59 15.53 -22.99
N SER A 340 -2.79 16.56 -23.81
CA SER A 340 -1.78 17.56 -24.19
C SER A 340 -1.23 18.43 -23.03
N GLY A 341 -1.28 17.93 -21.79
CA GLY A 341 -0.70 18.59 -20.61
C GLY A 341 -0.25 17.73 -19.42
N LEU A 342 -0.40 16.38 -19.38
CA LEU A 342 -0.24 15.66 -18.08
C LEU A 342 0.38 14.24 -18.07
N LEU A 343 1.00 13.71 -19.13
CA LEU A 343 1.69 12.41 -19.06
C LEU A 343 3.10 12.46 -19.70
N PRO A 344 4.18 12.56 -18.90
CA PRO A 344 5.54 12.42 -19.41
C PRO A 344 5.77 10.97 -19.88
N GLY A 345 6.16 10.78 -21.14
CA GLY A 345 6.64 9.47 -21.65
C GLY A 345 5.99 8.93 -22.93
N LEU A 346 4.97 9.58 -23.50
CA LEU A 346 4.36 9.20 -24.79
C LEU A 346 4.70 10.16 -25.95
N GLU A 347 5.65 11.07 -25.74
CA GLU A 347 5.97 12.18 -26.65
C GLU A 347 6.66 11.74 -27.97
N LYS A 348 7.11 10.48 -28.09
CA LYS A 348 7.74 10.01 -29.33
C LYS A 348 6.75 9.24 -30.20
N PRO A 349 6.67 9.55 -31.52
CA PRO A 349 5.92 8.72 -32.45
C PRO A 349 6.50 7.30 -32.45
N LEU A 350 5.61 6.30 -32.50
CA LEU A 350 5.98 4.92 -32.76
C LEU A 350 6.68 4.91 -34.13
N LYS A 351 7.88 4.35 -34.20
CA LYS A 351 8.67 4.22 -35.43
C LYS A 351 8.87 2.76 -35.75
#